data_AF-A0A1M5K6E0-F1
#
_entry.id   AF-A0A1M5K6E0-F1
#
_cell.length_a   1.000
_cell.length_b   1.000
_cell.length_c   1.000
_cell.angle_alpha   90.00
_cell.angle_beta   90.00
_cell.angle_gamma   90.00
#
_symmetry.space_group_name_H-M   'P 1'
#
loop_
_entity.id
_entity.type
_entity.pdbx_description
1 polymer ?
#
loop_
_entity_poly.entity_id
_entity_poly.type
_entity_poly.pdbx_seq_one_letter_code
_entity_poly.pdbx_strand_id
1 'polypeptide(L)'
;MRPQGFENVATVLVDPAVLADFELDLMSRDLRVWLVHTAPTFPDPRRLAFQIRRTLLDHKNGAWAVAEDWTVVWVTFGESWLDGDEPLPWPAHAALWDKLAEYGGRVRYNLGLGGVPRLSVPRGLD
;
A
#
# COMPACT_ATOMS: atom_id res chain seq x y z
N MET A 1 -27.24 2.19 6.41
CA MET A 1 -26.49 3.47 6.35
C MET A 1 -25.33 3.41 7.35
N ARG A 2 -24.11 3.18 6.87
CA ARG A 2 -22.83 3.56 7.51
C ARG A 2 -21.75 3.55 6.42
N PRO A 3 -21.14 4.68 6.01
CA PRO A 3 -19.84 4.62 5.37
C PRO A 3 -18.82 4.85 6.47
N GLN A 4 -18.29 3.78 7.09
CA GLN A 4 -17.07 3.96 7.88
C GLN A 4 -15.95 4.24 6.88
N GLY A 5 -15.57 5.51 6.79
CA GLY A 5 -14.85 6.11 5.65
C GLY A 5 -13.37 5.77 5.55
N PHE A 6 -12.95 4.63 6.11
CA PHE A 6 -11.55 4.19 6.12
C PHE A 6 -11.39 2.84 5.40
N GLU A 7 -10.22 2.63 4.84
CA GLU A 7 -9.80 1.41 4.13
C GLU A 7 -8.49 0.92 4.76
N ASN A 8 -8.42 -0.40 4.97
CA ASN A 8 -7.23 -1.03 5.53
C ASN A 8 -6.13 -1.11 4.46
N VAL A 9 -4.95 -0.59 4.80
CA VAL A 9 -3.79 -0.55 3.91
C VAL A 9 -2.54 -1.08 4.57
N ALA A 10 -1.71 -1.78 3.80
CA ALA A 10 -0.28 -1.86 4.10
C ALA A 10 0.43 -0.67 3.44
N THR A 11 1.30 -0.01 4.21
CA THR A 11 2.20 1.03 3.66
C THR A 11 3.53 0.39 3.31
N VAL A 12 3.92 0.48 2.04
CA VAL A 12 5.08 -0.21 1.49
C VAL A 12 5.95 0.79 0.71
N LEU A 13 7.27 0.71 0.92
CA LEU A 13 8.26 1.30 0.02
C LEU A 13 8.64 0.26 -1.03
N VAL A 14 8.54 0.61 -2.30
CA VAL A 14 8.79 -0.29 -3.44
C VAL A 14 9.90 0.27 -4.30
N ASP A 15 10.91 -0.55 -4.59
CA ASP A 15 11.95 -0.24 -5.58
C ASP A 15 11.28 0.10 -6.93
N PRO A 16 11.49 1.31 -7.49
CA PRO A 16 10.85 1.73 -8.73
C PRO A 16 11.10 0.76 -9.90
N ALA A 17 12.21 0.02 -9.89
CA ALA A 17 12.56 -0.94 -10.93
C ALA A 17 11.64 -2.16 -10.99
N VAL A 18 10.91 -2.48 -9.90
CA VAL A 18 9.99 -3.63 -9.84
C VAL A 18 8.53 -3.22 -9.68
N LEU A 19 8.22 -1.92 -9.67
CA LEU A 19 6.90 -1.41 -9.32
C LEU A 19 5.78 -1.94 -10.24
N ALA A 20 6.04 -2.01 -11.55
CA ALA A 20 5.07 -2.51 -12.53
C ALA A 20 4.78 -4.01 -12.34
N ASP A 21 5.84 -4.82 -12.19
CA ASP A 21 5.70 -6.26 -11.95
C ASP A 21 5.02 -6.52 -10.61
N PHE A 22 5.38 -5.76 -9.57
CA PHE A 22 4.78 -5.81 -8.24
C PHE A 22 3.28 -5.51 -8.26
N GLU A 23 2.86 -4.49 -9.01
CA GLU A 23 1.45 -4.16 -9.17
C GLU A 23 0.68 -5.30 -9.86
N LEU A 24 1.19 -5.82 -10.97
CA LEU A 24 0.56 -6.91 -11.71
C LEU A 24 0.41 -8.17 -10.86
N ASP A 25 1.46 -8.52 -10.13
CA ASP A 25 1.50 -9.68 -9.27
C ASP A 25 0.51 -9.59 -8.11
N LEU A 26 0.34 -8.40 -7.53
CA LEU A 26 -0.66 -8.17 -6.48
C LEU A 26 -2.08 -8.22 -7.04
N MET A 27 -2.32 -7.64 -8.22
CA MET A 27 -3.62 -7.71 -8.90
C MET A 27 -4.06 -9.15 -9.16
N SER A 28 -3.13 -10.06 -9.49
CA SER A 28 -3.43 -11.49 -9.68
C SER A 28 -3.99 -12.18 -8.43
N ARG A 29 -3.76 -11.60 -7.25
CA ARG A 29 -4.26 -12.05 -5.94
C ARG A 29 -5.41 -11.18 -5.41
N ASP A 30 -6.00 -10.36 -6.28
CA ASP A 30 -7.01 -9.36 -5.95
C ASP A 30 -6.54 -8.39 -4.83
N LEU A 31 -5.27 -8.02 -4.84
CA LEU A 31 -4.70 -6.92 -4.06
C LEU A 31 -4.49 -5.72 -4.99
N ARG A 32 -4.66 -4.49 -4.48
CA ARG A 32 -4.59 -3.27 -5.30
C ARG A 32 -3.48 -2.35 -4.80
N VAL A 33 -2.68 -1.83 -5.73
CA VAL A 33 -1.60 -0.88 -5.43
C VAL A 33 -2.07 0.54 -5.70
N TRP A 34 -1.78 1.44 -4.78
CA TRP A 34 -2.09 2.85 -4.88
C TRP A 34 -0.83 3.67 -4.66
N LEU A 35 -0.39 4.38 -5.71
CA LEU A 35 0.72 5.33 -5.58
C LEU A 35 0.29 6.49 -4.68
N VAL A 36 0.91 6.64 -3.52
CA VAL A 36 0.51 7.68 -2.56
C VAL A 36 0.66 9.06 -3.16
N HIS A 37 1.70 9.28 -3.98
CA HIS A 37 2.00 10.57 -4.57
C HIS A 37 1.02 11.03 -5.66
N THR A 38 0.09 10.17 -6.09
CA THR A 38 -1.00 10.52 -7.02
C THR A 38 -2.38 10.24 -6.43
N ALA A 39 -2.49 9.93 -5.14
CA ALA A 39 -3.77 9.61 -4.51
C ALA A 39 -4.70 10.85 -4.51
N PRO A 40 -5.81 10.85 -5.26
CA PRO A 40 -6.65 12.05 -5.44
C PRO A 40 -7.44 12.41 -4.18
N THR A 41 -7.55 11.48 -3.23
CA THR A 41 -8.22 11.68 -1.94
C THR A 41 -7.53 12.73 -1.06
N PHE A 42 -6.26 13.05 -1.33
CA PHE A 42 -5.46 13.94 -0.49
C PHE A 42 -5.11 15.24 -1.23
N PRO A 43 -5.19 16.42 -0.56
CA PRO A 43 -4.91 17.71 -1.20
C PRO A 43 -3.46 17.90 -1.69
N ASP A 44 -2.48 17.30 -1.00
CA ASP A 44 -1.06 17.33 -1.38
C ASP A 44 -0.45 15.92 -1.26
N PRO A 45 -0.73 15.05 -2.25
CA PRO A 45 -0.35 13.63 -2.17
C PRO A 45 1.17 13.44 -2.27
N ARG A 46 1.88 14.34 -2.97
CA ARG A 46 3.35 14.29 -3.09
C ARG A 46 4.04 14.58 -1.76
N ARG A 47 3.59 15.62 -1.04
CA ARG A 47 4.10 15.90 0.30
C ARG A 47 3.76 14.78 1.28
N LEU A 48 2.56 14.22 1.20
CA LEU A 48 2.17 13.07 2.02
C LEU A 48 3.11 11.88 1.80
N ALA A 49 3.38 11.51 0.55
CA ALA A 49 4.32 10.44 0.22
C ALA A 49 5.72 10.72 0.78
N PHE A 50 6.23 11.95 0.65
CA PHE A 50 7.52 12.34 1.23
C PHE A 50 7.54 12.18 2.76
N GLN A 51 6.49 12.64 3.45
CA GLN A 51 6.39 12.54 4.91
C GLN A 51 6.33 11.09 5.38
N ILE A 52 5.50 10.26 4.75
CA ILE A 52 5.38 8.84 5.08
C ILE A 52 6.73 8.12 4.94
N ARG A 53 7.40 8.31 3.80
CA ARG A 53 8.73 7.72 3.56
C ARG A 53 9.72 8.13 4.62
N ARG A 54 9.83 9.43 4.90
CA ARG A 54 10.75 9.94 5.92
C ARG A 54 10.47 9.31 7.29
N THR A 55 9.21 9.25 7.72
CA THR A 55 8.83 8.62 8.99
C THR A 55 9.22 7.13 9.04
N LEU A 56 9.02 6.39 7.96
CA LEU A 56 9.41 4.98 7.88
C LEU A 56 10.93 4.79 7.97
N LEU A 57 11.70 5.60 7.24
CA LEU A 57 13.16 5.54 7.23
C LEU A 57 13.75 5.94 8.59
N ASP A 58 13.24 7.03 9.19
CA ASP A 58 13.66 7.53 10.51
C ASP A 58 13.42 6.46 11.58
N HIS A 59 12.24 5.82 11.58
CA HIS A 59 11.90 4.74 12.52
C HIS A 59 12.81 3.51 12.39
N LYS A 60 13.40 3.29 11.21
CA LYS A 60 14.29 2.16 10.93
C LYS A 60 15.77 2.48 11.11
N ASN A 61 16.11 3.71 11.51
CA ASN A 61 17.45 4.13 11.93
C ASN A 61 18.56 3.65 10.97
N GLY A 62 18.41 3.94 9.67
CA GLY A 62 19.39 3.60 8.64
C GLY A 62 19.33 2.18 8.09
N ALA A 63 18.59 1.25 8.72
CA ALA A 63 18.46 -0.12 8.21
C ALA A 63 17.85 -0.19 6.79
N TRP A 64 17.09 0.84 6.41
CA TRP A 64 16.43 0.94 5.11
C TRP A 64 17.00 2.07 4.23
N ALA A 65 18.27 2.45 4.42
CA ALA A 65 18.89 3.54 3.64
C ALA A 65 18.80 3.34 2.11
N VAL A 66 18.84 2.10 1.63
CA VAL A 66 18.68 1.76 0.20
C VAL A 66 17.32 2.18 -0.38
N ALA A 67 16.32 2.42 0.46
CA ALA A 67 14.96 2.77 0.05
C ALA A 67 14.68 4.29 0.12
N GLU A 68 15.72 5.12 0.16
CA GLU A 68 15.60 6.59 0.26
C GLU A 68 14.81 7.20 -0.91
N ASP A 69 14.92 6.64 -2.11
CA ASP A 69 14.27 7.09 -3.33
C ASP A 69 13.11 6.19 -3.79
N TRP A 70 12.76 5.18 -2.98
CA TRP A 70 11.71 4.22 -3.33
C TRP A 70 10.31 4.83 -3.28
N THR A 71 9.43 4.27 -4.10
CA THR A 71 8.05 4.74 -4.25
C THR A 71 7.22 4.29 -3.04
N VAL A 72 6.51 5.23 -2.43
CA VAL A 72 5.53 4.92 -1.37
C VAL A 72 4.23 4.49 -2.02
N VAL A 73 3.77 3.29 -1.66
CA VAL A 73 2.47 2.76 -2.09
C VAL A 73 1.64 2.35 -0.89
N TRP A 74 0.32 2.40 -1.06
CA TRP A 74 -0.62 1.66 -0.24
C TRP A 74 -1.06 0.40 -0.99
N VAL A 75 -1.09 -0.73 -0.29
CA VAL A 75 -1.69 -1.96 -0.80
C VAL A 75 -3.02 -2.18 -0.08
N THR A 76 -4.11 -2.22 -0.86
CA THR A 76 -5.47 -2.51 -0.37
C THR A 76 -5.94 -3.89 -0.85
N PHE A 77 -7.08 -4.32 -0.31
CA PHE A 77 -7.72 -5.59 -0.65
C PHE A 77 -8.86 -5.35 -1.63
N GLY A 78 -8.92 -6.16 -2.69
CA GLY A 78 -10.01 -6.15 -3.65
C GLY A 78 -11.28 -6.82 -3.12
N GLU A 79 -12.30 -6.86 -3.97
CA GLU A 79 -13.66 -7.25 -3.59
C GLU A 79 -13.78 -8.71 -3.15
N SER A 80 -12.94 -9.61 -3.67
CA SER A 80 -12.97 -11.03 -3.28
C SER A 80 -12.57 -11.26 -1.82
N TRP A 81 -11.86 -10.31 -1.22
CA TRP A 81 -11.48 -10.34 0.20
C TRP A 81 -12.49 -9.67 1.13
N LEU A 82 -13.51 -9.00 0.57
CA LEU A 82 -14.53 -8.25 1.31
C LEU A 82 -15.82 -9.06 1.54
N ASP A 83 -15.81 -10.37 1.27
CA ASP A 83 -16.96 -11.25 1.46
C ASP A 83 -17.18 -11.54 2.97
N GLY A 84 -18.01 -10.72 3.62
CA GLY A 84 -18.41 -10.85 5.02
C GLY A 84 -18.44 -9.54 5.82
N ASP A 85 -18.77 -9.64 7.11
CA ASP A 85 -18.60 -8.54 8.07
C ASP A 85 -17.13 -8.45 8.50
N GLU A 86 -16.63 -7.23 8.74
CA GLU A 86 -15.30 -6.99 9.33
C GLU A 86 -15.09 -7.85 10.60
N PRO A 87 -13.88 -8.41 10.82
CA PRO A 87 -12.59 -8.05 10.23
C PRO A 87 -12.22 -8.80 8.93
N LEU A 88 -11.21 -8.28 8.21
CA LEU A 88 -10.60 -8.98 7.08
C LEU A 88 -10.18 -10.41 7.49
N PRO A 89 -10.47 -11.42 6.66
CA PRO A 89 -10.17 -12.80 7.00
C PRO A 89 -8.66 -13.02 7.03
N TRP A 90 -8.17 -13.87 7.94
CA TRP A 90 -6.74 -14.17 8.06
C TRP A 90 -6.07 -14.59 6.73
N PRO A 91 -6.70 -15.40 5.85
CA PRO A 91 -6.17 -15.69 4.53
C PRO A 91 -5.81 -14.44 3.69
N ALA A 92 -6.55 -13.34 3.82
CA ALA A 92 -6.23 -12.09 3.13
C ALA A 92 -4.90 -11.52 3.64
N HIS A 93 -4.72 -11.48 4.97
CA HIS A 93 -3.46 -11.05 5.58
C HIS A 93 -2.29 -11.92 5.15
N ALA A 94 -2.47 -13.25 5.16
CA ALA A 94 -1.43 -14.18 4.71
C ALA A 94 -1.07 -13.94 3.24
N ALA A 95 -2.07 -13.82 2.35
CA ALA A 95 -1.83 -13.56 0.92
C ALA A 95 -1.02 -12.27 0.68
N LEU A 96 -1.29 -11.21 1.44
CA LEU A 96 -0.51 -9.97 1.39
C LEU A 96 0.92 -10.18 1.88
N TRP A 97 1.10 -10.72 3.09
CA TRP A 97 2.43 -10.80 3.70
C TRP A 97 3.35 -11.79 2.99
N ASP A 98 2.81 -12.93 2.55
CA ASP A 98 3.55 -13.91 1.75
C ASP A 98 4.02 -13.27 0.44
N LYS A 99 3.14 -12.51 -0.22
CA LYS A 99 3.50 -11.85 -1.47
C LYS A 99 4.54 -10.74 -1.29
N LEU A 100 4.45 -9.94 -0.21
CA LEU A 100 5.48 -8.95 0.09
C LEU A 100 6.84 -9.59 0.43
N ALA A 101 6.83 -10.77 1.06
CA ALA A 101 8.05 -11.52 1.36
C ALA A 101 8.75 -12.06 0.11
N GLU A 102 8.00 -12.44 -0.94
CA GLU A 102 8.54 -12.84 -2.26
C GLU A 102 9.40 -11.72 -2.89
N TYR A 103 9.04 -10.45 -2.66
CA TYR A 103 9.82 -9.28 -3.11
C TYR A 103 10.94 -8.90 -2.12
N GLY A 104 11.40 -9.85 -1.31
CA GLY A 104 12.48 -9.66 -0.34
C GLY A 104 13.68 -8.93 -0.95
N GLY A 105 14.10 -7.84 -0.32
CA GLY A 105 15.17 -6.99 -0.83
C GLY A 105 14.72 -5.87 -1.77
N ARG A 106 13.54 -5.94 -2.39
CA ARG A 106 12.95 -4.93 -3.30
C ARG A 106 11.76 -4.16 -2.74
N VAL A 107 11.23 -4.58 -1.59
CA VAL A 107 10.22 -3.84 -0.82
C VAL A 107 10.64 -3.66 0.63
N ARG A 108 10.12 -2.61 1.30
CA ARG A 108 10.22 -2.41 2.75
C ARG A 108 8.87 -2.04 3.34
N TYR A 109 8.50 -2.69 4.43
CA TYR A 109 7.21 -2.51 5.09
C TYR A 109 7.30 -2.88 6.56
N ASN A 110 6.36 -2.36 7.36
CA ASN A 110 6.12 -2.83 8.72
C ASN A 110 4.93 -3.80 8.70
N LEU A 111 4.92 -4.76 9.63
CA LEU A 111 3.74 -5.59 9.84
C LEU A 111 2.61 -4.75 10.46
N GLY A 112 1.39 -5.07 10.06
CA GLY A 112 0.18 -4.37 10.48
C GLY A 112 -0.45 -3.56 9.35
N LEU A 113 -1.75 -3.33 9.48
CA LEU A 113 -2.51 -2.49 8.56
C LEU A 113 -2.81 -1.15 9.22
N GLY A 114 -2.69 -0.07 8.45
CA GLY A 114 -3.20 1.25 8.82
C GLY A 114 -4.57 1.48 8.22
N GLY A 115 -5.31 2.46 8.73
CA GLY A 115 -6.53 2.97 8.12
C GLY A 115 -6.26 4.27 7.37
N VAL A 116 -6.62 4.35 6.10
CA VAL A 116 -6.62 5.60 5.32
C VAL A 116 -8.04 5.94 4.86
N PRO A 117 -8.39 7.21 4.65
CA PRO A 117 -9.62 7.55 3.94
C PRO A 117 -9.77 6.71 2.67
N ARG A 118 -10.99 6.22 2.41
CA ARG A 118 -11.25 5.34 1.26
C ARG A 118 -10.61 5.87 -0.02
N LEU A 119 -9.85 4.99 -0.67
CA LEU A 119 -9.14 5.35 -1.87
C LEU A 119 -10.11 5.29 -3.05
N SER A 120 -10.11 6.36 -3.84
CA SER A 120 -10.92 6.45 -5.05
C SER A 120 -10.02 6.18 -6.23
N VAL A 121 -10.45 5.30 -7.14
CA VAL A 121 -9.79 5.14 -8.44
C VAL A 121 -9.65 6.54 -9.05
N PRO A 122 -8.46 6.94 -9.53
CA PRO A 122 -8.33 8.16 -10.29
C PRO A 122 -9.35 8.09 -11.43
N ARG A 123 -10.37 8.95 -11.41
CA ARG A 123 -11.24 9.09 -12.57
C ARG A 123 -10.33 9.64 -13.65
N GLY A 124 -10.02 8.81 -14.65
CA GLY A 124 -9.35 9.26 -15.84
C GLY A 124 -10.08 10.48 -16.37
N LEU A 125 -9.32 11.50 -16.74
CA LEU A 125 -9.79 12.45 -17.75
C LEU A 125 -10.16 11.59 -18.97
N ASP A 126 -11.42 11.66 -19.39
CA ASP A 126 -11.82 11.24 -20.73
C ASP A 126 -10.91 11.87 -21.80
#